data_AF-A0A7R8H3K8-F1
#
_entry.id   AF-A0A7R8H3K8-F1
#
_cell.length_a   1.000
_cell.length_b   1.000
_cell.length_c   1.000
_cell.angle_alpha   90.00
_cell.angle_beta   90.00
_cell.angle_gamma   90.00
#
_symmetry.space_group_name_H-M   'P 1'
#
loop_
_entity.id
_entity.type
_entity.pdbx_description
1 polymer ?
#
loop_
_entity_poly.entity_id
_entity_poly.type
_entity_poly.pdbx_seq_one_letter_code
_entity_poly.pdbx_strand_id
1 'polypeptide(L)'
;MQLRNDMDSYYTSDEVIYDPNGGDMEGNEDDEPIPEFDTNVPKNITAVIGKTAKLYCKVNNLGNKSISWLRHDNLHILTVGRYTYTSDSRFEPINPEGTNEWILRIRHAANEDSGVYECQISSQPVKSLFVNLRIVTPIASILGKNEMFVDVGSTINITCTVHHSPEPPTSIKWLHDSEPIDYTSMRGGVSVLTNKAETTVSSLIIQLATPKDGGQYSCQAGEDLKPAVVKVHVLNG
;
A
#
# COMPACT_ATOMS: atom_id res chain seq x y z
N MET A 1 -55.81 -28.49 79.90
CA MET A 1 -55.23 -29.71 80.51
C MET A 1 -53.73 -29.46 80.61
N GLN A 2 -53.25 -29.27 81.84
CA GLN A 2 -51.83 -29.17 82.24
C GLN A 2 -51.05 -30.41 81.76
N LEU A 3 -49.77 -30.37 81.35
CA LEU A 3 -48.52 -30.34 82.15
C LEU A 3 -47.35 -30.10 81.15
N ARG A 4 -46.50 -29.08 81.28
CA ARG A 4 -45.26 -28.94 82.09
C ARG A 4 -44.04 -29.81 81.67
N ASN A 5 -42.93 -29.08 81.43
CA ASN A 5 -41.50 -29.39 81.66
C ASN A 5 -40.84 -30.44 80.75
N ASP A 6 -39.56 -30.38 80.37
CA ASP A 6 -38.47 -29.39 80.48
C ASP A 6 -37.30 -29.96 79.61
N MET A 7 -36.54 -29.06 78.97
CA MET A 7 -35.07 -28.99 78.99
C MET A 7 -34.22 -30.13 78.37
N ASP A 8 -33.57 -29.82 77.25
CA ASP A 8 -32.11 -29.92 76.99
C ASP A 8 -31.89 -29.60 75.49
N SER A 9 -31.43 -28.38 75.15
CA SER A 9 -30.02 -28.00 74.94
C SER A 9 -29.28 -28.96 73.99
N TYR A 10 -28.86 -28.48 72.81
CA TYR A 10 -27.50 -28.60 72.25
C TYR A 10 -27.47 -27.95 70.86
N TYR A 11 -26.53 -27.01 70.70
CA TYR A 11 -26.11 -26.44 69.42
C TYR A 11 -25.35 -27.50 68.60
N THR A 12 -25.70 -27.66 67.32
CA THR A 12 -24.83 -28.14 66.23
C THR A 12 -25.55 -27.83 64.90
N SER A 13 -25.21 -26.73 64.24
CA SER A 13 -24.33 -26.67 63.05
C SER A 13 -24.89 -27.39 61.81
N ASP A 14 -25.37 -26.57 60.87
CA ASP A 14 -25.30 -26.71 59.41
C ASP A 14 -25.40 -28.11 58.77
N GLU A 15 -26.54 -28.40 58.14
CA GLU A 15 -26.60 -29.31 56.98
C GLU A 15 -27.05 -28.52 55.74
N VAL A 16 -26.06 -28.11 54.95
CA VAL A 16 -26.23 -27.60 53.59
C VAL A 16 -26.44 -28.80 52.67
N ILE A 17 -27.55 -28.81 51.94
CA ILE A 17 -27.84 -29.78 50.89
C ILE A 17 -26.82 -29.57 49.75
N TYR A 18 -25.92 -30.52 49.55
CA TYR A 18 -25.00 -30.52 48.41
C TYR A 18 -25.73 -31.00 47.14
N ASP A 19 -25.76 -30.15 46.11
CA ASP A 19 -26.05 -30.57 44.74
C ASP A 19 -24.84 -31.35 44.20
N PRO A 20 -24.96 -32.63 43.77
CA PRO A 20 -23.82 -33.42 43.34
C PRO A 20 -23.32 -33.11 41.92
N ASN A 21 -23.93 -32.18 41.18
CA ASN A 21 -23.53 -31.89 39.79
C ASN A 21 -23.56 -30.40 39.38
N GLY A 22 -23.61 -29.47 40.34
CA GLY A 22 -23.46 -28.04 40.09
C GLY A 22 -21.98 -27.63 39.95
N GLY A 23 -21.34 -28.01 38.85
CA GLY A 23 -20.04 -27.45 38.50
C GLY A 23 -20.21 -26.05 37.91
N ASP A 24 -19.85 -25.02 38.67
CA ASP A 24 -19.63 -23.68 38.12
C ASP A 24 -18.45 -23.77 37.13
N MET A 25 -18.75 -23.76 35.83
CA MET A 25 -17.73 -23.45 34.82
C MET A 25 -17.54 -21.93 34.77
N GLU A 26 -16.99 -21.36 35.84
CA GLU A 26 -16.27 -20.08 35.73
C GLU A 26 -14.92 -20.41 35.08
N GLY A 27 -14.89 -20.41 33.75
CA GLY A 27 -13.62 -20.26 33.05
C GLY A 27 -13.06 -18.91 33.42
N ASN A 28 -11.88 -18.87 34.06
CA ASN A 28 -11.17 -17.62 34.36
C ASN A 28 -11.08 -16.77 33.08
N GLU A 29 -11.78 -15.64 33.02
CA GLU A 29 -11.66 -14.64 31.95
C GLU A 29 -10.23 -14.07 31.82
N ASP A 30 -9.37 -14.34 32.82
CA ASP A 30 -7.99 -13.87 32.93
C ASP A 30 -6.96 -14.65 32.09
N ASP A 31 -7.32 -15.77 31.45
CA ASP A 31 -6.40 -16.58 30.63
C ASP A 31 -6.59 -16.40 29.10
N GLU A 32 -7.46 -15.49 28.65
CA GLU A 32 -7.54 -15.20 27.21
C GLU A 32 -6.27 -14.48 26.70
N PRO A 33 -5.64 -14.97 25.63
CA PRO A 33 -4.44 -14.35 25.10
C PRO A 33 -4.74 -12.94 24.58
N ILE A 34 -3.93 -11.97 25.01
CA ILE A 34 -4.16 -10.55 24.75
C ILE A 34 -3.91 -10.24 23.26
N PRO A 35 -4.80 -9.48 22.59
CA PRO A 35 -4.57 -9.02 21.22
C PRO A 35 -3.33 -8.12 21.13
N GLU A 36 -2.44 -8.41 20.18
CA GLU A 36 -1.21 -7.65 19.97
C GLU A 36 -0.90 -7.43 18.49
N PHE A 37 -0.39 -6.25 18.16
CA PHE A 37 0.10 -5.96 16.82
C PHE A 37 1.44 -6.64 16.59
N ASP A 38 1.60 -7.25 15.42
CA ASP A 38 2.92 -7.64 14.94
C ASP A 38 3.69 -6.38 14.49
N THR A 39 4.80 -6.10 15.17
CA THR A 39 5.62 -4.91 14.92
C THR A 39 6.56 -5.04 13.72
N ASN A 40 6.66 -6.23 13.11
CA ASN A 40 7.50 -6.46 11.93
C ASN A 40 6.88 -5.93 10.63
N VAL A 41 5.68 -5.39 10.70
CA VAL A 41 4.97 -4.79 9.57
C VAL A 41 5.50 -3.37 9.31
N PRO A 42 5.80 -2.99 8.04
CA PRO A 42 6.26 -1.65 7.72
C PRO A 42 5.24 -0.57 8.09
N LYS A 43 5.69 0.44 8.83
CA LYS A 43 4.85 1.58 9.26
C LYS A 43 4.97 2.80 8.36
N ASN A 44 5.97 2.85 7.48
CA ASN A 44 6.16 3.91 6.50
C ASN A 44 5.96 3.32 5.10
N ILE A 45 4.85 3.67 4.47
CA ILE A 45 4.48 3.16 3.15
C ILE A 45 4.61 4.30 2.15
N THR A 46 5.34 4.07 1.06
CA THR A 46 5.39 4.99 -0.07
C THR A 46 4.68 4.35 -1.25
N ALA A 47 3.71 5.04 -1.84
CA ALA A 47 2.98 4.57 -3.01
C ALA A 47 2.99 5.61 -4.13
N VAL A 48 2.87 5.14 -5.37
CA VAL A 48 2.83 6.00 -6.56
C VAL A 48 1.40 6.49 -6.80
N ILE A 49 1.26 7.76 -7.16
CA ILE A 49 -0.01 8.37 -7.55
C ILE A 49 -0.73 7.55 -8.65
N GLY A 50 -2.05 7.44 -8.57
CA GLY A 50 -2.90 6.64 -9.47
C GLY A 50 -2.81 5.13 -9.26
N LYS A 51 -1.80 4.61 -8.55
CA LYS A 51 -1.67 3.18 -8.24
C LYS A 51 -2.39 2.83 -6.94
N THR A 52 -2.44 1.52 -6.64
CA THR A 52 -3.08 1.03 -5.42
C THR A 52 -2.08 1.06 -4.27
N ALA A 53 -2.41 1.72 -3.17
CA ALA A 53 -1.69 1.63 -1.91
C ALA A 53 -2.29 0.53 -1.02
N LYS A 54 -1.44 -0.14 -0.24
CA LYS A 54 -1.85 -1.14 0.76
C LYS A 54 -1.18 -0.83 2.09
N LEU A 55 -1.98 -0.62 3.12
CA LEU A 55 -1.50 -0.45 4.49
C LEU A 55 -1.77 -1.73 5.25
N TYR A 56 -0.73 -2.27 5.88
CA TYR A 56 -0.79 -3.58 6.52
C TYR A 56 -0.91 -3.40 8.03
N CYS A 57 -1.79 -4.19 8.64
CA CYS A 57 -1.91 -4.33 10.08
C CYS A 57 -2.06 -5.82 10.38
N LYS A 58 -1.15 -6.39 11.16
CA LYS A 58 -1.23 -7.80 11.56
C LYS A 58 -1.47 -7.89 13.05
N VAL A 59 -2.45 -8.69 13.46
CA VAL A 59 -2.89 -8.76 14.85
C VAL A 59 -3.00 -10.20 15.32
N ASN A 60 -2.17 -10.57 16.27
CA ASN A 60 -2.22 -11.86 16.93
C ASN A 60 -3.29 -11.86 18.03
N ASN A 61 -3.88 -13.03 18.29
CA ASN A 61 -4.83 -13.24 19.37
C ASN A 61 -6.03 -12.25 19.34
N LEU A 62 -6.56 -11.97 18.15
CA LEU A 62 -7.65 -10.98 18.01
C LEU A 62 -8.93 -11.39 18.77
N GLY A 63 -9.19 -12.70 18.90
CA GLY A 63 -10.38 -13.22 19.57
C GLY A 63 -11.68 -12.70 18.93
N ASN A 64 -12.60 -12.23 19.77
CA ASN A 64 -13.87 -11.63 19.34
C ASN A 64 -13.80 -10.11 19.07
N LYS A 65 -12.60 -9.51 19.13
CA LYS A 65 -12.41 -8.07 18.91
C LYS A 65 -12.39 -7.76 17.41
N SER A 66 -12.65 -6.50 17.06
CA SER A 66 -12.64 -6.02 15.68
C SER A 66 -11.44 -5.13 15.40
N ILE A 67 -11.05 -5.08 14.13
CA ILE A 67 -10.07 -4.12 13.61
C ILE A 67 -10.78 -3.02 12.86
N SER A 68 -10.43 -1.78 13.15
CA SER A 68 -10.91 -0.62 12.41
C SER A 68 -9.74 0.15 11.80
N TRP A 69 -9.94 0.67 10.59
CA TRP A 69 -9.04 1.65 10.00
C TRP A 69 -9.68 3.02 10.03
N LEU A 70 -8.94 4.02 10.45
CA LEU A 70 -9.37 5.41 10.44
C LEU A 70 -8.23 6.34 10.02
N ARG A 71 -8.62 7.54 9.58
CA ARG A 71 -7.71 8.68 9.42
C ARG A 71 -7.38 9.25 10.79
N HIS A 72 -6.10 9.39 11.10
CA HIS A 72 -5.69 9.82 12.44
C HIS A 72 -5.93 11.33 12.69
N ASP A 73 -5.84 12.16 11.65
CA ASP A 73 -5.96 13.62 11.74
C ASP A 73 -7.37 14.10 12.10
N ASN A 74 -8.41 13.43 11.60
CA ASN A 74 -9.81 13.81 11.79
C ASN A 74 -10.68 12.68 12.38
N LEU A 75 -10.08 11.54 12.72
CA LEU A 75 -10.75 10.35 13.25
C LEU A 75 -11.86 9.78 12.33
N HIS A 76 -11.78 10.05 11.02
CA HIS A 76 -12.74 9.53 10.05
C HIS A 76 -12.58 8.03 9.87
N ILE A 77 -13.63 7.27 10.18
CA ILE A 77 -13.64 5.81 10.08
C ILE A 77 -13.71 5.41 8.61
N LEU A 78 -12.75 4.59 8.17
CA LEU A 78 -12.65 4.08 6.82
C LEU A 78 -13.30 2.70 6.72
N THR A 79 -12.94 1.79 7.63
CA THR A 79 -13.42 0.40 7.63
C THR A 79 -13.58 -0.13 9.05
N VAL A 80 -14.50 -1.06 9.25
CA VAL A 80 -14.66 -1.84 10.49
C VAL A 80 -14.76 -3.32 10.11
N GLY A 81 -13.81 -4.12 10.56
CA GLY A 81 -13.64 -5.51 10.15
C GLY A 81 -13.53 -5.62 8.63
N ARG A 82 -14.45 -6.38 8.03
CA ARG A 82 -14.53 -6.60 6.57
C ARG A 82 -15.47 -5.62 5.85
N TYR A 83 -16.00 -4.63 6.55
CA TYR A 83 -16.96 -3.68 6.00
C TYR A 83 -16.33 -2.29 5.80
N THR A 84 -16.57 -1.68 4.64
CA THR A 84 -16.23 -0.28 4.38
C THR A 84 -17.28 0.63 5.01
N TYR A 85 -16.85 1.61 5.80
CA TYR A 85 -17.72 2.60 6.45
C TYR A 85 -17.76 3.93 5.69
N THR A 86 -16.63 4.36 5.13
CA THR A 86 -16.55 5.58 4.32
C THR A 86 -17.36 5.45 3.02
N SER A 87 -17.89 6.55 2.50
CA SER A 87 -18.56 6.58 1.20
C SER A 87 -17.59 6.55 0.02
N ASP A 88 -16.30 6.81 0.25
CA ASP A 88 -15.28 6.72 -0.79
C ASP A 88 -14.97 5.25 -1.08
N SER A 89 -15.46 4.76 -2.23
CA SER A 89 -15.33 3.38 -2.67
C SER A 89 -13.90 2.96 -3.01
N ARG A 90 -12.91 3.87 -2.99
CA ARG A 90 -11.50 3.52 -3.18
C ARG A 90 -10.91 2.80 -1.97
N PHE A 91 -11.47 3.04 -0.78
CA PHE A 91 -11.02 2.43 0.48
C PHE A 91 -11.75 1.13 0.74
N GLU A 92 -10.99 0.04 0.87
CA GLU A 92 -11.54 -1.29 1.05
C GLU A 92 -10.72 -2.11 2.04
N PRO A 93 -11.37 -2.83 2.97
CA PRO A 93 -10.69 -3.78 3.83
C PRO A 93 -10.39 -5.06 3.07
N ILE A 94 -9.20 -5.61 3.27
CA ILE A 94 -8.81 -6.94 2.82
C ILE A 94 -8.34 -7.72 4.05
N ASN A 95 -9.00 -8.83 4.33
CA ASN A 95 -8.61 -9.77 5.36
C ASN A 95 -8.59 -11.19 4.75
N PRO A 96 -7.44 -11.65 4.23
CA PRO A 96 -7.33 -12.98 3.65
C PRO A 96 -7.67 -14.07 4.66
N GLU A 97 -8.42 -15.08 4.23
CA GLU A 97 -8.85 -16.18 5.10
C GLU A 97 -7.65 -16.96 5.66
N GLY A 98 -7.75 -17.37 6.92
CA GLY A 98 -6.67 -18.10 7.61
C GLY A 98 -5.45 -17.23 7.97
N THR A 99 -5.52 -15.90 7.79
CA THR A 99 -4.44 -14.97 8.15
C THR A 99 -4.86 -14.03 9.27
N ASN A 100 -3.86 -13.49 9.95
CA ASN A 100 -4.01 -12.43 10.94
C ASN A 100 -3.85 -11.02 10.32
N GLU A 101 -3.94 -10.90 8.99
CA GLU A 101 -3.69 -9.66 8.26
C GLU A 101 -4.99 -8.87 8.03
N TRP A 102 -4.95 -7.58 8.33
CA TRP A 102 -6.00 -6.59 8.14
C TRP A 102 -5.44 -5.44 7.32
N ILE A 103 -5.69 -5.49 6.01
CA ILE A 103 -5.07 -4.60 5.04
C ILE A 103 -6.09 -3.55 4.62
N LEU A 104 -5.73 -2.28 4.68
CA LEU A 104 -6.47 -1.21 4.02
C LEU A 104 -5.95 -1.06 2.58
N ARG A 105 -6.79 -1.37 1.59
CA ARG A 105 -6.53 -1.09 0.18
C ARG A 105 -7.09 0.28 -0.19
N ILE A 106 -6.28 1.09 -0.86
CA ILE A 106 -6.67 2.40 -1.39
C ILE A 106 -6.39 2.39 -2.89
N ARG A 107 -7.45 2.31 -3.70
CA ARG A 107 -7.32 2.38 -5.16
C ARG A 107 -7.12 3.81 -5.65
N HIS A 108 -6.45 3.96 -6.79
CA HIS A 108 -6.22 5.25 -7.45
C HIS A 108 -5.71 6.29 -6.44
N ALA A 109 -4.62 5.97 -5.76
CA ALA A 109 -4.09 6.80 -4.69
C ALA A 109 -3.80 8.22 -5.19
N ALA A 110 -4.23 9.22 -4.43
CA ALA A 110 -4.08 10.63 -4.77
C ALA A 110 -3.23 11.35 -3.72
N ASN A 111 -2.72 12.55 -4.01
CA ASN A 111 -1.78 13.23 -3.11
C ASN A 111 -2.41 13.50 -1.74
N GLU A 112 -3.71 13.83 -1.71
CA GLU A 112 -4.54 14.03 -0.53
C GLU A 112 -4.70 12.77 0.34
N ASP A 113 -4.40 11.57 -0.19
CA ASP A 113 -4.42 10.36 0.61
C ASP A 113 -3.21 10.23 1.53
N SER A 114 -2.16 11.04 1.33
CA SER A 114 -0.98 11.05 2.20
C SER A 114 -1.34 11.47 3.62
N GLY A 115 -0.77 10.80 4.62
CA GLY A 115 -1.03 11.11 6.02
C GLY A 115 -0.91 9.87 6.91
N VAL A 116 -1.30 10.06 8.17
CA VAL A 116 -1.26 9.00 9.19
C VAL A 116 -2.62 8.31 9.24
N TYR A 117 -2.58 6.99 9.14
CA TYR A 117 -3.70 6.09 9.31
C TYR A 117 -3.52 5.31 10.59
N GLU A 118 -4.62 5.00 11.25
CA GLU A 118 -4.61 4.24 12.48
C GLU A 118 -5.38 2.93 12.28
N CYS A 119 -4.68 1.82 12.52
CA CYS A 119 -5.29 0.51 12.71
C CYS A 119 -5.58 0.34 14.20
N GLN A 120 -6.85 0.19 14.55
CA GLN A 120 -7.32 0.17 15.93
C GLN A 120 -7.95 -1.18 16.27
N ILE A 121 -7.57 -1.76 17.41
CA ILE A 121 -8.22 -2.94 18.00
C ILE A 121 -9.29 -2.45 18.97
N SER A 122 -10.49 -3.01 18.89
CA SER A 122 -11.61 -2.71 19.80
C SER A 122 -11.44 -3.28 21.22
N SER A 123 -10.20 -3.37 21.73
CA SER A 123 -9.88 -3.80 23.09
C SER A 123 -10.23 -2.71 24.11
N GLN A 124 -10.22 -3.05 25.39
CA GLN A 124 -10.37 -2.10 26.49
C GLN A 124 -9.12 -2.13 27.37
N PRO A 125 -8.28 -1.08 27.40
CA PRO A 125 -8.34 0.12 26.56
C PRO A 125 -8.07 -0.19 25.08
N VAL A 126 -8.48 0.73 24.18
CA VAL A 126 -8.22 0.59 22.74
C VAL A 126 -6.71 0.55 22.48
N LYS A 127 -6.29 -0.33 21.58
CA LYS A 127 -4.91 -0.42 21.12
C LYS A 127 -4.81 0.10 19.69
N SER A 128 -3.79 0.89 19.41
CA SER A 128 -3.61 1.55 18.10
C SER A 128 -2.23 1.28 17.49
N LEU A 129 -2.21 1.10 16.18
CA LEU A 129 -1.00 1.03 15.35
C LEU A 129 -1.09 2.11 14.27
N PHE A 130 -0.10 2.99 14.24
CA PHE A 130 -0.03 4.11 13.29
C PHE A 130 0.80 3.74 12.07
N VAL A 131 0.26 4.02 10.88
CA VAL A 131 0.91 3.81 9.59
C VAL A 131 0.91 5.12 8.82
N ASN A 132 2.10 5.56 8.43
CA ASN A 132 2.32 6.77 7.64
C ASN A 132 2.36 6.42 6.14
N LEU A 133 1.42 6.95 5.38
CA LEU A 133 1.38 6.81 3.93
C LEU A 133 1.89 8.09 3.27
N ARG A 134 2.85 7.94 2.36
CA ARG A 134 3.31 9.00 1.48
C ARG A 134 2.99 8.65 0.03
N ILE A 135 2.23 9.51 -0.63
CA ILE A 135 2.01 9.42 -2.08
C ILE A 135 3.07 10.24 -2.80
N VAL A 136 3.72 9.63 -3.78
CA VAL A 136 4.77 10.26 -4.60
C VAL A 136 4.42 10.19 -6.08
N THR A 137 4.91 11.17 -6.83
CA THR A 137 4.78 11.22 -8.30
C THR A 137 6.16 11.01 -8.90
N PRO A 138 6.43 9.87 -9.57
CA PRO A 138 7.68 9.68 -10.28
C PRO A 138 7.81 10.70 -11.42
N ILE A 139 9.03 11.21 -11.60
CA ILE A 139 9.33 12.25 -12.59
C ILE A 139 10.30 11.68 -13.61
N ALA A 140 9.87 11.60 -14.86
CA ALA A 140 10.75 11.33 -15.99
C ALA A 140 11.43 12.63 -16.42
N SER A 141 12.73 12.56 -16.75
CA SER A 141 13.50 13.65 -17.34
C SER A 141 14.44 13.13 -18.42
N ILE A 142 14.57 13.85 -19.53
CA ILE A 142 15.57 13.56 -20.56
C ILE A 142 16.81 14.40 -20.27
N LEU A 143 17.99 13.77 -20.33
CA LEU A 143 19.26 14.45 -20.09
C LEU A 143 19.56 15.44 -21.23
N GLY A 144 20.06 16.62 -20.85
CA GLY A 144 20.42 17.68 -21.80
C GLY A 144 19.35 18.76 -21.94
N LYS A 145 19.29 19.37 -23.13
CA LYS A 145 18.33 20.41 -23.47
C LYS A 145 17.05 19.79 -24.05
N ASN A 146 15.99 20.59 -24.12
CA ASN A 146 14.72 20.21 -24.74
C ASN A 146 14.81 20.05 -26.27
N GLU A 147 15.91 20.49 -26.88
CA GLU A 147 16.20 20.36 -28.31
C GLU A 147 17.57 19.71 -28.50
N MET A 148 17.64 18.80 -29.46
CA MET A 148 18.84 18.09 -29.88
C MET A 148 19.03 18.25 -31.39
N PHE A 149 20.23 18.60 -31.82
CA PHE A 149 20.59 18.77 -33.23
C PHE A 149 21.62 17.70 -33.59
N VAL A 150 21.36 16.94 -34.65
CA VAL A 150 22.16 15.79 -35.06
C VAL A 150 22.35 15.82 -36.58
N ASP A 151 23.57 15.61 -37.06
CA ASP A 151 23.81 15.54 -38.50
C ASP A 151 23.34 14.20 -39.09
N VAL A 152 22.91 14.20 -40.34
CA VAL A 152 22.59 12.97 -41.09
C VAL A 152 23.75 11.97 -41.00
N GLY A 153 23.43 10.70 -40.78
CA GLY A 153 24.38 9.60 -40.62
C GLY A 153 24.95 9.43 -39.21
N SER A 154 24.79 10.41 -38.32
CA SER A 154 25.22 10.31 -36.92
C SER A 154 24.29 9.43 -36.08
N THR A 155 24.66 9.18 -34.82
CA THR A 155 23.86 8.42 -33.86
C THR A 155 23.09 9.36 -32.94
N ILE A 156 21.77 9.17 -32.84
CA ILE A 156 20.94 9.82 -31.83
C ILE A 156 20.98 8.95 -30.57
N ASN A 157 21.29 9.56 -29.42
CA ASN A 157 21.26 8.89 -28.12
C ASN A 157 20.47 9.76 -27.13
N ILE A 158 19.26 9.32 -26.80
CA ILE A 158 18.37 10.02 -25.87
C ILE A 158 18.33 9.24 -24.56
N THR A 159 18.86 9.83 -23.49
CA THR A 159 18.85 9.21 -22.15
C THR A 159 17.76 9.84 -21.30
N CYS A 160 16.89 8.99 -20.76
CA CYS A 160 15.82 9.32 -19.83
C CYS A 160 16.14 8.77 -18.44
N THR A 161 15.91 9.56 -17.40
CA THR A 161 16.03 9.18 -16.00
C THR A 161 14.66 9.31 -15.32
N VAL A 162 14.34 8.38 -14.41
CA VAL A 162 13.11 8.41 -13.61
C VAL A 162 13.47 8.56 -12.15
N HIS A 163 13.05 9.69 -11.57
CA HIS A 163 13.28 10.06 -10.18
C HIS A 163 12.01 9.87 -9.32
N HIS A 164 12.18 9.85 -7.99
CA HIS A 164 11.08 9.78 -7.02
C HIS A 164 10.13 8.57 -7.21
N SER A 165 10.68 7.46 -7.72
CA SER A 165 9.97 6.19 -7.82
C SER A 165 10.35 5.31 -6.63
N PRO A 166 9.41 4.85 -5.79
CA PRO A 166 9.71 3.98 -4.66
C PRO A 166 10.21 2.60 -5.11
N GLU A 167 9.74 2.15 -6.27
CA GLU A 167 10.21 0.95 -6.96
C GLU A 167 10.49 1.29 -8.43
N PRO A 168 11.43 0.60 -9.11
CA PRO A 168 11.66 0.81 -10.53
C PRO A 168 10.39 0.55 -11.37
N PRO A 169 10.07 1.41 -12.36
CA PRO A 169 8.91 1.19 -13.23
C PRO A 169 8.94 -0.19 -13.92
N THR A 170 7.76 -0.77 -14.12
CA THR A 170 7.61 -2.06 -14.81
C THR A 170 8.09 -1.99 -16.27
N SER A 171 7.86 -0.87 -16.95
CA SER A 171 8.41 -0.56 -18.27
C SER A 171 8.61 0.93 -18.49
N ILE A 172 9.56 1.27 -19.38
CA ILE A 172 9.72 2.60 -19.96
C ILE A 172 9.30 2.49 -21.43
N LYS A 173 8.34 3.31 -21.86
CA LYS A 173 7.90 3.37 -23.26
C LYS A 173 8.54 4.57 -23.94
N TRP A 174 9.15 4.35 -25.10
CA TRP A 174 9.62 5.43 -25.96
C TRP A 174 8.65 5.66 -27.12
N LEU A 175 8.33 6.92 -27.37
CA LEU A 175 7.44 7.34 -28.44
C LEU A 175 8.16 8.33 -29.35
N HIS A 176 7.88 8.26 -30.64
CA HIS A 176 8.29 9.23 -31.66
C HIS A 176 7.04 9.80 -32.30
N ASP A 177 6.86 11.12 -32.20
CA ASP A 177 5.67 11.85 -32.66
C ASP A 177 4.34 11.24 -32.16
N SER A 178 4.34 10.83 -30.89
CA SER A 178 3.21 10.21 -30.16
C SER A 178 2.91 8.75 -30.50
N GLU A 179 3.69 8.14 -31.40
CA GLU A 179 3.56 6.72 -31.73
C GLU A 179 4.66 5.89 -31.05
N PRO A 180 4.36 4.68 -30.55
CA PRO A 180 5.39 3.79 -30.01
C PRO A 180 6.46 3.47 -31.03
N ILE A 181 7.73 3.52 -30.63
CA ILE A 181 8.85 3.19 -31.51
C ILE A 181 8.92 1.67 -31.73
N ASP A 182 8.92 1.25 -32.98
CA ASP A 182 9.18 -0.15 -33.36
C ASP A 182 10.68 -0.44 -33.42
N TYR A 183 11.19 -1.09 -32.38
CA TYR A 183 12.60 -1.52 -32.27
C TYR A 183 12.96 -2.66 -33.22
N THR A 184 11.98 -3.31 -33.85
CA THR A 184 12.15 -4.44 -34.78
C THR A 184 11.98 -4.04 -36.25
N SER A 185 11.79 -2.74 -36.52
CA SER A 185 11.54 -2.24 -37.87
C SER A 185 12.66 -2.59 -38.85
N MET A 186 12.31 -2.68 -40.13
CA MET A 186 13.25 -3.01 -41.21
C MET A 186 14.41 -2.02 -41.37
N ARG A 187 14.32 -0.83 -40.76
CA ARG A 187 15.41 0.15 -40.75
C ARG A 187 16.66 -0.41 -40.06
N GLY A 188 16.48 -1.18 -38.98
CA GLY A 188 17.57 -1.60 -38.11
C GLY A 188 18.21 -0.43 -37.35
N GLY A 189 19.18 -0.73 -36.47
CA GLY A 189 19.95 0.30 -35.75
C GLY A 189 19.19 1.06 -34.67
N VAL A 190 17.98 0.62 -34.30
CA VAL A 190 17.20 1.16 -33.19
C VAL A 190 17.29 0.20 -32.01
N SER A 191 17.68 0.70 -30.84
CA SER A 191 17.80 -0.12 -29.62
C SER A 191 17.48 0.68 -28.37
N VAL A 192 17.06 -0.02 -27.32
CA VAL A 192 16.80 0.56 -26.00
C VAL A 192 17.60 -0.19 -24.96
N LEU A 193 18.37 0.54 -24.16
CA LEU A 193 19.08 0.02 -23.00
C LEU A 193 18.44 0.58 -21.73
N THR A 194 17.89 -0.28 -20.89
CA THR A 194 17.27 0.15 -19.62
C THR A 194 17.96 -0.50 -18.42
N ASN A 195 18.41 0.34 -17.49
CA ASN A 195 18.93 -0.07 -16.19
C ASN A 195 17.93 0.32 -15.10
N LYS A 196 17.43 -0.68 -14.37
CA LYS A 196 16.46 -0.52 -13.28
C LYS A 196 17.20 -0.59 -11.93
N ALA A 197 17.73 0.54 -11.50
CA ALA A 197 18.27 0.74 -10.16
C ALA A 197 17.38 1.70 -9.36
N GLU A 198 17.87 2.24 -8.23
CA GLU A 198 17.17 3.26 -7.44
C GLU A 198 16.69 4.44 -8.30
N THR A 199 17.53 4.89 -9.22
CA THR A 199 17.12 5.72 -10.37
C THR A 199 17.10 4.85 -11.60
N THR A 200 15.93 4.77 -12.25
CA THR A 200 15.83 4.04 -13.52
C THR A 200 16.37 4.91 -14.65
N VAL A 201 17.26 4.34 -15.47
CA VAL A 201 17.87 5.02 -16.63
C VAL A 201 17.54 4.22 -17.88
N SER A 202 16.95 4.85 -18.88
CA SER A 202 16.66 4.25 -20.19
C SER A 202 17.30 5.09 -21.29
N SER A 203 18.02 4.47 -22.21
CA SER A 203 18.62 5.16 -23.36
C SER A 203 18.06 4.60 -24.66
N LEU A 204 17.48 5.47 -25.48
CA LEU A 204 17.08 5.18 -26.85
C LEU A 204 18.23 5.54 -27.79
N ILE A 205 18.72 4.55 -28.53
CA ILE A 205 19.83 4.69 -29.45
C ILE A 205 19.33 4.42 -30.87
N ILE A 206 19.52 5.38 -31.75
CA ILE A 206 19.14 5.31 -33.16
C ILE A 206 20.38 5.62 -34.01
N GLN A 207 20.88 4.62 -34.73
CA GLN A 207 22.04 4.73 -35.59
C GLN A 207 21.68 5.24 -36.99
N LEU A 208 22.65 5.86 -37.68
CA LEU A 208 22.52 6.34 -39.05
C LEU A 208 21.29 7.24 -39.21
N ALA A 209 21.30 8.38 -38.52
CA ALA A 209 20.19 9.32 -38.50
C ALA A 209 19.81 9.80 -39.91
N THR A 210 18.52 9.83 -40.19
CA THR A 210 17.91 10.33 -41.42
C THR A 210 16.96 11.47 -41.11
N PRO A 211 16.58 12.33 -42.08
CA PRO A 211 15.61 13.39 -41.83
C PRO A 211 14.26 12.91 -41.26
N LYS A 212 13.89 11.63 -41.49
CA LYS A 212 12.67 11.01 -40.95
C LYS A 212 12.74 10.73 -39.45
N ASP A 213 13.94 10.71 -38.88
CA ASP A 213 14.17 10.54 -37.44
C ASP A 213 14.15 11.89 -36.72
N GLY A 214 13.96 12.99 -37.44
CA GLY A 214 13.57 14.25 -36.83
C GLY A 214 12.17 14.13 -36.25
N GLY A 215 11.92 14.78 -35.12
CA GLY A 215 10.60 14.68 -34.49
C GLY A 215 10.65 14.90 -32.99
N GLN A 216 9.50 14.72 -32.35
CA GLN A 216 9.37 14.79 -30.90
C GLN A 216 9.52 13.39 -30.31
N TYR A 217 10.51 13.19 -29.47
CA TYR A 217 10.72 11.95 -28.73
C TYR A 217 10.21 12.11 -27.31
N SER A 218 9.49 11.10 -26.83
CA SER A 218 8.93 11.08 -25.47
C SER A 218 9.33 9.81 -24.73
N CYS A 219 9.73 9.96 -23.47
CA CYS A 219 9.99 8.88 -22.52
C CYS A 219 8.85 8.83 -21.50
N GLN A 220 8.12 7.72 -21.45
CA GLN A 220 6.99 7.52 -20.56
C GLN A 220 7.30 6.44 -19.52
N ALA A 221 7.32 6.83 -18.24
CA ALA A 221 7.60 5.96 -17.10
C ALA A 221 6.36 5.33 -16.44
N GLY A 222 5.17 5.59 -17.00
CA GLY A 222 3.88 5.08 -16.53
C GLY A 222 2.75 5.74 -17.31
N GLU A 223 1.61 5.05 -17.43
CA GLU A 223 0.47 5.53 -18.24
C GLU A 223 -0.10 6.86 -17.72
N ASP A 224 -0.21 6.99 -16.40
CA ASP A 224 -0.79 8.16 -15.73
C ASP A 224 0.25 9.23 -15.36
N LEU A 225 1.50 9.10 -15.85
CA LEU A 225 2.61 10.00 -15.52
C LEU A 225 2.94 10.91 -16.71
N LYS A 226 3.33 12.15 -16.40
CA LYS A 226 3.80 13.10 -17.42
C LYS A 226 5.06 12.55 -18.09
N PRO A 227 5.10 12.45 -19.43
CA PRO A 227 6.29 12.01 -20.14
C PRO A 227 7.37 13.11 -20.17
N ALA A 228 8.62 12.70 -20.23
CA ALA A 228 9.72 13.60 -20.58
C ALA A 228 9.83 13.71 -22.10
N VAL A 229 10.10 14.90 -22.63
CA VAL A 229 10.02 15.19 -24.06
C VAL A 229 11.27 15.92 -24.54
N VAL A 230 11.77 15.56 -25.73
CA VAL A 230 12.85 16.26 -26.44
C VAL A 230 12.51 16.36 -27.93
N LYS A 231 12.80 17.49 -28.56
CA LYS A 231 12.71 17.66 -30.00
C LYS A 231 14.06 17.38 -30.65
N VAL A 232 14.10 16.44 -31.58
CA VAL A 232 15.30 16.12 -32.36
C VAL A 232 15.18 16.75 -33.75
N HIS A 233 16.23 17.45 -34.15
CA HIS A 233 16.41 18.06 -35.46
C HIS A 233 17.56 17.33 -36.16
N VAL A 234 17.27 16.73 -37.33
CA VAL A 234 18.29 16.10 -38.15
C VAL A 234 18.69 17.06 -39.27
N LEU A 235 19.95 17.47 -39.28
CA LEU A 235 20.49 18.49 -40.17
C LEU A 235 21.21 17.85 -41.36
N ASN A 236 20.94 18.37 -42.56
CA ASN A 236 21.79 18.13 -43.71
C ASN A 236 22.94 19.12 -43.61
N GLY A 237 24.16 18.62 -43.37
CA GLY A 237 25.37 19.43 -43.37
C GLY A 237 25.64 20.12 -44.71
#